data_AF-A0AA97IHN4-F1
#
_entry.id   AF-A0AA97IHN4-F1
#
_cell.length_a   1.000
_cell.length_b   1.000
_cell.length_c   1.000
_cell.angle_alpha   90.00
_cell.angle_beta   90.00
_cell.angle_gamma   90.00
#
_symmetry.space_group_name_H-M   'P 1'
#
loop_
_entity.id
_entity.type
_entity.pdbx_description
1 polymer ?
#
loop_
_entity_poly.entity_id
_entity_poly.type
_entity_poly.pdbx_seq_one_letter_code
_entity_poly.pdbx_strand_id
1 'polypeptide(L)'
;MKPGASFYSMDNHSSAGSPVICLWLVSVLLLFCSVGVEAAPSEAPMNMEEAYSQLEQKLNLTNEQKPKVKVILKDSRENLKKIRATDENRLTKAKALRENRDETNKRLATVLNDQQMQTYRESRKELRDKLKQYRDMKKSE
;
A
#
# COMPACT_ATOMS: atom_id res chain seq x y z
N MET A 1 40.12 -0.61 40.41
CA MET A 1 40.34 -1.91 39.75
C MET A 1 39.54 -1.92 38.45
N LYS A 2 40.25 -1.78 37.33
CA LYS A 2 39.75 -1.85 35.95
C LYS A 2 40.68 -2.81 35.19
N PRO A 3 40.19 -3.41 34.10
CA PRO A 3 40.52 -4.76 33.69
C PRO A 3 41.82 -4.87 32.91
N GLY A 4 42.34 -6.11 32.88
CA GLY A 4 43.48 -6.51 32.09
C GLY A 4 43.23 -6.41 30.59
N ALA A 5 44.27 -5.99 29.89
CA ALA A 5 44.46 -6.21 28.47
C ALA A 5 45.75 -7.00 28.32
N SER A 6 45.66 -8.14 27.65
CA SER A 6 46.77 -9.01 27.28
C SER A 6 46.64 -9.31 25.79
N PHE A 7 47.65 -8.85 25.04
CA PHE A 7 48.24 -9.46 23.83
C PHE A 7 47.34 -9.60 22.58
N TYR A 8 47.79 -9.36 21.33
CA TYR A 8 49.12 -9.53 20.73
C TYR A 8 49.42 -8.44 19.69
N SER A 9 50.71 -8.09 19.61
CA SER A 9 51.36 -7.39 18.52
C SER A 9 51.55 -8.32 17.32
N MET A 10 51.52 -7.79 16.10
CA MET A 10 52.49 -8.18 15.07
C MET A 10 52.59 -7.11 13.99
N ASP A 11 53.84 -6.70 13.81
CA ASP A 11 54.35 -5.59 13.04
C ASP A 11 54.44 -5.90 11.54
N ASN A 12 54.56 -4.84 10.71
CA ASN A 12 55.80 -4.49 9.97
C ASN A 12 55.57 -3.94 8.56
N HIS A 13 56.17 -2.74 8.34
CA HIS A 13 56.91 -2.22 7.17
C HIS A 13 56.37 -2.48 5.74
N SER A 14 56.42 -1.58 4.75
CA SER A 14 57.18 -0.35 4.51
C SER A 14 56.73 0.20 3.14
N SER A 15 56.69 1.53 2.98
CA SER A 15 57.24 2.31 1.83
C SER A 15 56.52 3.67 1.77
N ALA A 16 57.08 4.72 2.37
CA ALA A 16 58.06 5.65 1.78
C ALA A 16 57.38 6.82 1.04
N GLY A 17 57.59 8.05 1.53
CA GLY A 17 57.22 9.28 0.84
C GLY A 17 56.76 10.42 1.77
N SER A 18 57.72 11.08 2.41
CA SER A 18 57.58 12.26 3.27
C SER A 18 57.48 13.57 2.42
N PRO A 19 57.41 14.79 2.98
CA PRO A 19 56.40 15.35 3.89
C PRO A 19 56.00 16.81 3.51
N VAL A 20 55.11 17.40 4.32
CA VAL A 20 54.90 18.85 4.51
C VAL A 20 54.16 19.62 3.39
N ILE A 21 53.17 20.41 3.82
CA ILE A 21 52.92 21.83 3.44
C ILE A 21 51.43 22.10 3.14
N CYS A 22 50.86 22.90 4.04
CA CYS A 22 49.70 23.78 3.88
C CYS A 22 48.33 23.12 3.76
N LEU A 23 47.50 23.13 4.82
CA LEU A 23 46.80 24.34 5.27
C LEU A 23 46.35 25.23 4.09
N TRP A 24 45.63 24.63 3.13
CA TRP A 24 44.68 25.36 2.32
C TRP A 24 43.29 24.78 2.56
N LEU A 25 42.51 25.57 3.29
CA LEU A 25 41.05 25.66 3.16
C LEU A 25 40.21 24.56 3.80
N VAL A 26 40.07 24.72 5.12
CA VAL A 26 38.89 24.41 5.95
C VAL A 26 37.63 25.17 5.45
N SER A 27 37.40 25.32 4.14
CA SER A 27 36.34 26.22 3.62
C SER A 27 35.79 25.80 2.25
N VAL A 28 35.57 24.51 2.03
CA VAL A 28 34.38 24.12 1.26
C VAL A 28 33.31 23.78 2.30
N LEU A 29 32.79 24.89 2.82
CA LEU A 29 31.41 25.10 3.22
C LEU A 29 30.56 23.84 3.05
N LEU A 30 30.15 23.29 4.19
CA LEU A 30 29.16 22.24 4.36
C LEU A 30 27.88 22.55 3.56
N LEU A 31 27.96 22.32 2.27
CA LEU A 31 26.90 22.40 1.27
C LEU A 31 26.19 21.04 1.27
N PHE A 32 25.74 20.64 2.46
CA PHE A 32 24.95 19.43 2.72
C PHE A 32 23.81 19.73 3.70
N CYS A 33 23.23 20.94 3.62
CA CYS A 33 21.84 21.13 4.03
C CYS A 33 20.95 20.60 2.90
N SER A 34 20.58 19.32 2.95
CA SER A 34 19.31 18.77 2.44
C SER A 34 19.34 17.24 2.51
N VAL A 35 19.22 16.67 3.71
CA VAL A 35 18.80 15.28 3.85
C VAL A 35 17.47 15.28 4.61
N GLY A 36 16.42 14.89 3.89
CA GLY A 36 15.21 14.30 4.46
C GLY A 36 14.06 15.23 4.81
N VAL A 37 13.41 15.84 3.81
CA VAL A 37 11.94 15.91 3.90
C VAL A 37 11.46 14.48 3.70
N GLU A 38 11.22 13.79 4.81
CA GLU A 38 10.51 12.53 4.79
C GLU A 38 9.04 12.86 4.51
N ALA A 39 8.71 12.94 3.22
CA ALA A 39 7.33 12.97 2.77
C ALA A 39 6.68 11.67 3.28
N ALA A 40 5.84 11.80 4.29
CA ALA A 40 4.93 10.73 4.71
C ALA A 40 4.29 10.12 3.46
N PRO A 41 4.19 8.78 3.35
CA PRO A 41 3.59 8.14 2.19
C PRO A 41 2.16 8.69 2.03
N SER A 42 1.97 9.59 1.07
CA SER A 42 0.65 10.03 0.67
C SER A 42 -0.09 8.78 0.21
N GLU A 43 -1.19 8.41 0.87
CA GLU A 43 -1.99 7.26 0.50
C GLU A 43 -2.35 7.37 -0.98
N ALA A 44 -1.61 6.62 -1.81
CA ALA A 44 -1.85 6.63 -3.24
C ALA A 44 -3.30 6.15 -3.44
N PRO A 45 -4.14 6.93 -4.15
CA PRO A 45 -5.50 6.50 -4.43
C PRO A 45 -5.40 5.14 -5.12
N MET A 46 -5.98 4.09 -4.51
CA MET A 46 -5.93 2.73 -5.09
C MET A 46 -6.22 2.80 -6.59
N ASN A 47 -5.21 2.45 -7.38
CA ASN A 47 -5.28 2.48 -8.83
C ASN A 47 -6.36 1.49 -9.26
N MET A 48 -7.41 1.98 -9.94
CA MET A 48 -8.57 1.14 -10.27
C MET A 48 -8.18 -0.02 -11.17
N GLU A 49 -7.25 0.22 -12.09
CA GLU A 49 -6.84 -0.76 -13.08
C GLU A 49 -6.03 -1.87 -12.42
N GLU A 50 -5.19 -1.53 -11.43
CA GLU A 50 -4.48 -2.51 -10.61
C GLU A 50 -5.44 -3.34 -9.76
N ALA A 51 -6.41 -2.71 -9.10
CA ALA A 51 -7.39 -3.43 -8.29
C ALA A 51 -8.25 -4.37 -9.15
N TYR A 52 -8.61 -3.96 -10.37
CA TYR A 52 -9.31 -4.80 -11.32
C TYR A 52 -8.43 -5.95 -11.83
N SER A 53 -7.18 -5.67 -12.19
CA SER A 53 -6.21 -6.67 -12.65
C SER A 53 -5.94 -7.75 -11.59
N GLN A 54 -5.76 -7.35 -10.33
CA GLN A 54 -5.62 -8.29 -9.22
C GLN A 54 -6.86 -9.18 -9.05
N LEU A 55 -8.05 -8.61 -9.20
CA LEU A 55 -9.29 -9.38 -9.12
C LEU A 55 -9.44 -10.34 -10.31
N GLU A 56 -9.10 -9.89 -11.50
CA GLU A 56 -9.11 -10.70 -12.72
C GLU A 56 -8.23 -11.95 -12.57
N GLN A 57 -7.01 -11.76 -12.07
CA GLN A 57 -6.08 -12.85 -11.76
C GLN A 57 -6.62 -13.76 -10.65
N LYS A 58 -7.10 -13.20 -9.54
CA LYS A 58 -7.60 -13.97 -8.40
C LYS A 58 -8.83 -14.82 -8.74
N LEU A 59 -9.67 -14.36 -9.68
CA LEU A 59 -10.86 -15.07 -10.13
C LEU A 59 -10.65 -15.92 -11.39
N ASN A 60 -9.45 -15.87 -12.00
CA ASN A 60 -9.16 -16.52 -13.28
C ASN A 60 -10.26 -16.22 -14.33
N LEU A 61 -10.59 -14.94 -14.54
CA LEU A 61 -11.69 -14.58 -15.44
C LEU A 61 -11.36 -14.93 -16.89
N THR A 62 -12.32 -15.52 -17.59
CA THR A 62 -12.22 -15.77 -19.03
C THR A 62 -12.35 -14.48 -19.83
N ASN A 63 -11.86 -14.48 -21.08
CA ASN A 63 -11.93 -13.31 -21.97
C ASN A 63 -13.36 -12.79 -22.18
N GLU A 64 -14.36 -13.67 -22.13
CA GLU A 64 -15.78 -13.29 -22.24
C GLU A 64 -16.37 -12.70 -20.96
N GLN A 65 -15.86 -13.11 -19.79
CA GLN A 65 -16.31 -12.62 -18.48
C GLN A 65 -15.71 -11.25 -18.15
N LYS A 66 -14.43 -11.02 -18.49
CA LYS A 66 -13.69 -9.78 -18.21
C LYS A 66 -14.48 -8.50 -18.52
N PRO A 67 -14.97 -8.26 -19.76
CA PRO A 67 -15.67 -7.01 -20.07
C PRO A 67 -16.96 -6.86 -19.26
N LYS A 68 -17.71 -7.96 -19.03
CA LYS A 68 -18.95 -7.96 -18.25
C LYS A 68 -18.69 -7.60 -16.78
N VAL A 69 -17.66 -8.22 -16.18
CA VAL A 69 -17.25 -7.95 -14.79
C VAL A 69 -16.74 -6.51 -14.65
N LYS A 70 -15.93 -6.02 -15.60
CA LYS A 70 -15.42 -4.64 -15.59
C LYS A 70 -16.55 -3.62 -15.58
N VAL A 71 -17.60 -3.80 -16.40
CA VAL A 71 -18.78 -2.93 -16.41
C VAL A 71 -19.51 -2.98 -15.06
N ILE A 72 -19.81 -4.18 -14.53
CA ILE A 72 -20.54 -4.33 -13.26
C ILE A 72 -19.79 -3.61 -12.11
N LEU A 73 -18.47 -3.76 -12.04
CA LEU A 73 -17.67 -3.13 -11.00
C LEU A 73 -17.55 -1.62 -11.18
N LYS A 74 -17.49 -1.14 -12.43
CA LYS A 74 -17.49 0.30 -12.74
C LYS A 74 -18.81 0.94 -12.28
N ASP A 75 -19.95 0.35 -12.63
CA ASP A 75 -21.27 0.83 -12.22
C ASP A 75 -21.40 0.88 -10.69
N SER A 76 -21.00 -0.21 -10.03
CA SER A 76 -21.01 -0.31 -8.56
C SER A 76 -20.18 0.80 -7.93
N ARG A 77 -19.02 1.13 -8.51
CA ARG A 77 -18.16 2.22 -8.03
C ARG A 77 -18.81 3.59 -8.23
N GLU A 78 -19.44 3.83 -9.37
CA GLU A 78 -20.14 5.09 -9.63
C GLU A 78 -21.29 5.29 -8.64
N ASN A 79 -22.05 4.22 -8.33
CA ASN A 79 -23.06 4.25 -7.28
C ASN A 79 -22.46 4.51 -5.91
N LEU A 80 -21.31 3.91 -5.56
CA LEU A 80 -20.60 4.22 -4.32
C LEU A 80 -20.19 5.69 -4.24
N LYS A 81 -19.74 6.30 -5.35
CA LYS A 81 -19.41 7.73 -5.40
C LYS A 81 -20.66 8.57 -5.12
N LYS A 82 -21.78 8.26 -5.78
CA LYS A 82 -23.06 8.95 -5.55
C LYS A 82 -23.51 8.85 -4.10
N ILE A 83 -23.52 7.65 -3.51
CA ILE A 83 -23.90 7.42 -2.11
C ILE A 83 -23.03 8.25 -1.16
N ARG A 84 -21.70 8.29 -1.40
CA ARG A 84 -20.77 9.07 -0.57
C ARG A 84 -20.97 10.57 -0.70
N ALA A 85 -21.35 11.05 -1.88
CA ALA A 85 -21.59 12.46 -2.17
C ALA A 85 -22.94 12.98 -1.63
N THR A 86 -23.87 12.10 -1.25
CA THR A 86 -25.13 12.53 -0.62
C THR A 86 -24.89 13.12 0.77
N ASP A 87 -25.78 14.01 1.23
CA ASP A 87 -25.77 14.56 2.60
C ASP A 87 -26.62 13.75 3.58
N GLU A 88 -27.01 12.53 3.21
CA GLU A 88 -27.84 11.67 4.04
C GLU A 88 -27.16 11.24 5.34
N ASN A 89 -27.99 10.88 6.33
CA ASN A 89 -27.50 10.38 7.61
C ASN A 89 -26.75 9.03 7.45
N ARG A 90 -26.00 8.67 8.49
CA ARG A 90 -25.14 7.47 8.48
C ARG A 90 -25.91 6.17 8.24
N LEU A 91 -27.13 6.05 8.77
CA LEU A 91 -27.93 4.83 8.65
C LEU A 91 -28.45 4.65 7.22
N THR A 92 -28.96 5.72 6.60
CA THR A 92 -29.44 5.68 5.21
C THR A 92 -28.29 5.37 4.25
N LYS A 93 -27.13 6.02 4.43
CA LYS A 93 -25.91 5.68 3.67
C LYS A 93 -25.50 4.22 3.87
N ALA A 94 -25.53 3.70 5.10
CA ALA A 94 -25.18 2.31 5.36
C ALA A 94 -26.13 1.32 4.66
N LYS A 95 -27.43 1.63 4.62
CA LYS A 95 -28.43 0.86 3.88
C LYS A 95 -28.14 0.89 2.37
N ALA A 96 -27.94 2.07 1.79
CA ALA A 96 -27.64 2.23 0.37
C ALA A 96 -26.33 1.52 -0.04
N LEU A 97 -25.29 1.58 0.80
CA LEU A 97 -24.05 0.83 0.58
C LEU A 97 -24.27 -0.68 0.57
N ARG A 98 -25.14 -1.19 1.46
CA ARG A 98 -25.49 -2.61 1.50
C ARG A 98 -26.27 -3.02 0.26
N GLU A 99 -27.27 -2.24 -0.14
CA GLU A 99 -28.06 -2.49 -1.35
C GLU A 99 -27.19 -2.50 -2.61
N ASN A 100 -26.32 -1.50 -2.80
CA ASN A 100 -25.39 -1.47 -3.92
C ASN A 100 -24.49 -2.71 -3.96
N ARG A 101 -24.01 -3.17 -2.80
CA ARG A 101 -23.20 -4.40 -2.71
C ARG A 101 -24.02 -5.63 -3.08
N ASP A 102 -25.23 -5.76 -2.54
CA ASP A 102 -26.08 -6.93 -2.76
C ASP A 102 -26.55 -7.00 -4.23
N GLU A 103 -26.83 -5.85 -4.86
CA GLU A 103 -27.10 -5.75 -6.30
C GLU A 103 -25.87 -6.12 -7.15
N THR A 104 -24.69 -5.61 -6.79
CA THR A 104 -23.44 -5.97 -7.47
C THR A 104 -23.20 -7.48 -7.41
N ASN A 105 -23.42 -8.10 -6.25
CA ASN A 105 -23.28 -9.55 -6.07
C ASN A 105 -24.27 -10.33 -6.94
N LYS A 106 -25.53 -9.86 -7.05
CA LYS A 106 -26.53 -10.49 -7.93
C LYS A 106 -26.09 -10.41 -9.39
N ARG A 107 -25.62 -9.26 -9.86
CA ARG A 107 -25.11 -9.07 -11.23
C ARG A 107 -23.86 -9.90 -11.51
N LEU A 108 -22.96 -10.04 -10.53
CA LEU A 108 -21.78 -10.90 -10.68
C LEU A 108 -22.14 -12.39 -10.75
N ALA A 109 -23.14 -12.83 -9.99
CA ALA A 109 -23.59 -14.23 -9.99
C ALA A 109 -24.18 -14.69 -11.34
N THR A 110 -24.57 -13.77 -12.23
CA THR A 110 -25.02 -14.14 -13.59
C THR A 110 -23.86 -14.33 -14.58
N VAL A 111 -22.63 -13.97 -14.19
CA VAL A 111 -21.44 -13.98 -15.06
C VAL A 111 -20.37 -14.91 -14.51
N LEU A 112 -20.21 -14.97 -13.19
CA LEU A 112 -19.25 -15.81 -12.49
C LEU A 112 -19.88 -17.16 -12.16
N ASN A 113 -19.06 -18.21 -12.16
CA ASN A 113 -19.47 -19.50 -11.58
C ASN A 113 -19.39 -19.46 -10.04
N ASP A 114 -19.91 -20.51 -9.39
CA ASP A 114 -20.00 -20.57 -7.93
C ASP A 114 -18.63 -20.48 -7.23
N GLN A 115 -17.59 -21.13 -7.79
CA GLN A 115 -16.24 -21.08 -7.23
C GLN A 115 -15.65 -19.67 -7.31
N GLN A 116 -15.78 -19.00 -8.46
CA GLN A 116 -15.35 -17.62 -8.65
C GLN A 116 -16.11 -16.67 -7.71
N MET A 117 -17.42 -16.88 -7.56
CA MET A 117 -18.25 -16.08 -6.66
C MET A 117 -17.85 -16.27 -5.19
N GLN A 118 -17.48 -17.49 -4.79
CA GLN A 118 -16.95 -17.77 -3.46
C GLN A 118 -15.62 -17.05 -3.22
N THR A 119 -14.66 -17.17 -4.14
CA THR A 119 -13.37 -16.47 -4.05
C THR A 119 -13.56 -14.94 -4.00
N TYR A 120 -14.50 -14.40 -4.77
CA TYR A 120 -14.86 -12.98 -4.70
C TYR A 120 -15.34 -12.60 -3.30
N ARG A 121 -16.28 -13.35 -2.71
CA ARG A 121 -16.83 -13.07 -1.37
C ARG A 121 -15.74 -13.12 -0.29
N GLU A 122 -14.85 -14.11 -0.38
CA GLU A 122 -13.71 -14.25 0.53
C GLU A 122 -12.74 -13.07 0.40
N SER A 123 -12.38 -12.68 -0.83
CA SER A 123 -11.50 -11.52 -1.05
C SER A 123 -12.09 -10.22 -0.46
N ARG A 124 -13.42 -10.05 -0.55
CA ARG A 124 -14.13 -8.90 0.02
C ARG A 124 -14.16 -8.93 1.54
N LYS A 125 -14.31 -10.12 2.12
CA LYS A 125 -14.24 -10.33 3.58
C LYS A 125 -12.83 -10.01 4.09
N GLU A 126 -11.80 -10.56 3.45
CA GLU A 126 -10.39 -10.32 3.76
C GLU A 126 -10.06 -8.82 3.75
N LEU A 127 -10.45 -8.11 2.69
CA LEU A 127 -10.25 -6.66 2.59
C LEU A 127 -10.94 -5.90 3.72
N ARG A 128 -12.18 -6.26 4.06
CA ARG A 128 -12.91 -5.62 5.15
C ARG A 128 -12.22 -5.84 6.49
N ASP A 129 -11.75 -7.06 6.75
CA ASP A 129 -11.11 -7.42 8.00
C ASP A 129 -9.75 -6.70 8.13
N LYS A 130 -8.98 -6.59 7.04
CA LYS A 130 -7.75 -5.75 6.96
C LYS A 130 -8.04 -4.28 7.26
N LEU A 131 -9.08 -3.70 6.66
CA LEU A 131 -9.47 -2.30 6.92
C LEU A 131 -9.92 -2.08 8.37
N LYS A 132 -10.58 -3.07 8.97
CA LYS A 132 -10.97 -3.02 10.38
C LYS A 132 -9.73 -3.03 11.27
N GLN A 133 -8.79 -3.96 11.05
CA GLN A 133 -7.53 -4.04 11.80
C GLN A 133 -6.75 -2.73 11.71
N TYR A 134 -6.59 -2.18 10.50
CA TYR A 134 -5.89 -0.90 10.29
C TYR A 134 -6.56 0.26 11.07
N ARG A 135 -7.90 0.34 11.04
CA ARG A 135 -8.64 1.36 11.78
C ARG A 135 -8.48 1.19 13.30
N ASP A 136 -8.51 -0.05 13.77
CA ASP A 136 -8.40 -0.34 15.21
C ASP A 136 -6.96 -0.06 15.70
N MET A 137 -5.93 -0.35 14.90
CA MET A 137 -4.53 0.02 15.15
C MET A 137 -4.33 1.54 15.22
N LYS A 138 -4.86 2.29 14.26
CA LYS A 138 -4.78 3.77 14.23
C LYS A 138 -5.52 4.43 15.39
N LYS A 139 -6.49 3.73 16.01
CA LYS A 139 -7.22 4.25 17.18
C LYS A 139 -6.43 4.05 18.49
N SER A 140 -5.48 3.11 18.52
CA SER A 140 -4.63 2.83 19.68
C SER A 140 -3.32 3.63 19.70
N GLU A 141 -3.00 4.33 18.62
CA GLU A 141 -1.93 5.34 18.53
C GLU A 141 -2.41 6.71 19.04
#